data_AF-A0A9Q8USB0-F1
#
_entry.id   AF-A0A9Q8USB0-F1
#
_cell.length_a   1.000
_cell.length_b   1.000
_cell.length_c   1.000
_cell.angle_alpha   90.00
_cell.angle_beta   90.00
_cell.angle_gamma   90.00
#
_symmetry.space_group_name_H-M   'P 1'
#
loop_
_entity.id
_entity.type
_entity.pdbx_description
1 polymer ?
#
loop_
_entity_poly.entity_id
_entity_poly.type
_entity_poly.pdbx_seq_one_letter_code
_entity_poly.pdbx_strand_id
1 'polypeptide(L)'
;MTTNMTTTPPTMRQRLESLPQELYDQIYNLTFTAEPGERKIRQSQRLGYHVLSGRQIKTGGESGRPFCGHDSIKLFLIDRASSRLFAKSYYGGRGAVFTLNGNFDCRRWLQDLSHEHRQMPQDIRVVVSTVELARSVRMYLESVFGMRIASKLRVGSAKKVLRDLVEYKDQELAGYWPA
;
A
#
# COMPACT_ATOMS: atom_id res chain seq x y z
N MET A 1 44.75 -7.13 -3.26
CA MET A 1 44.20 -8.44 -3.66
C MET A 1 43.01 -8.74 -2.78
N THR A 2 41.78 -8.58 -3.28
CA THR A 2 40.54 -8.91 -2.56
C THR A 2 40.13 -10.33 -2.92
N THR A 3 40.25 -11.27 -1.99
CA THR A 3 39.78 -12.64 -2.14
C THR A 3 38.26 -12.66 -2.01
N ASN A 4 37.56 -12.91 -3.13
CA ASN A 4 36.12 -13.15 -3.12
C ASN A 4 35.86 -14.49 -2.41
N MET A 5 35.54 -14.43 -1.12
CA MET A 5 35.13 -15.61 -0.36
C MET A 5 33.75 -16.05 -0.82
N THR A 6 33.70 -17.08 -1.67
CA THR A 6 32.46 -17.74 -2.11
C THR A 6 31.71 -18.25 -0.87
N THR A 7 30.65 -17.54 -0.48
CA THR A 7 29.91 -17.86 0.74
C THR A 7 28.90 -18.95 0.40
N THR A 8 29.12 -20.17 0.89
CA THR A 8 28.17 -21.28 0.69
C THR A 8 27.02 -21.18 1.69
N PRO A 9 25.79 -21.63 1.36
CA PRO A 9 24.64 -21.54 2.27
C PRO A 9 24.90 -22.10 3.69
N PRO A 10 25.63 -23.22 3.88
CA PRO A 10 25.97 -23.72 5.22
C PRO A 10 26.83 -22.73 6.04
N THR A 11 27.81 -22.07 5.39
CA THR A 11 28.68 -21.10 6.06
C THR A 11 27.92 -19.83 6.49
N MET A 12 26.90 -19.42 5.73
CA MET A 12 26.02 -18.32 6.14
C MET A 12 25.20 -18.67 7.38
N ARG A 13 24.61 -19.87 7.42
CA ARG A 13 23.80 -20.30 8.56
C ARG A 13 24.61 -20.31 9.86
N GLN A 14 25.80 -20.90 9.85
CA GLN A 14 26.68 -20.93 11.01
C GLN A 14 27.04 -19.52 11.51
N ARG A 15 27.28 -18.58 10.59
CA ARG A 15 27.56 -17.19 10.96
C ARG A 15 26.35 -16.51 11.59
N LEU A 16 25.14 -16.74 11.06
CA LEU A 16 23.92 -16.20 11.65
C LEU A 16 23.63 -16.79 13.04
N GLU A 17 23.91 -18.07 13.24
CA GLU A 17 23.73 -18.76 14.53
C GLU A 17 24.75 -18.30 15.59
N SER A 18 25.93 -17.84 15.16
CA SER A 18 26.95 -17.29 16.08
C SER A 18 26.70 -15.84 16.53
N LEU A 19 25.66 -15.18 16.01
CA LEU A 19 25.38 -13.79 16.36
C LEU A 19 24.80 -13.70 17.78
N PRO A 20 25.15 -12.65 18.54
CA PRO A 20 24.37 -12.25 19.70
C PRO A 20 22.88 -12.09 19.33
N GLN A 21 21.99 -12.56 20.20
CA GLN A 21 20.54 -12.56 19.95
C GLN A 21 20.02 -11.18 19.52
N GLU A 22 20.52 -10.10 20.14
CA GLU A 22 20.13 -8.73 19.82
C GLU A 22 20.40 -8.37 18.35
N LEU A 23 21.53 -8.79 17.79
CA LEU A 23 21.88 -8.52 16.39
C LEU A 23 21.05 -9.39 15.44
N TYR A 24 20.79 -10.65 15.83
CA TYR A 24 19.89 -11.51 15.08
C TYR A 24 18.49 -10.89 14.98
N ASP A 25 17.93 -10.45 16.10
CA ASP A 25 16.60 -9.83 16.16
C ASP A 25 16.55 -8.53 15.34
N GLN A 26 17.61 -7.72 15.36
CA GLN A 26 17.70 -6.52 14.52
C GLN A 26 17.69 -6.86 13.03
N ILE A 27 18.53 -7.81 12.59
CA ILE A 27 18.57 -8.24 11.19
C ILE A 27 17.23 -8.84 10.79
N TYR A 28 16.63 -9.67 11.64
CA TYR A 28 15.33 -10.28 11.41
C TYR A 28 14.24 -9.22 11.23
N ASN A 29 14.15 -8.27 12.15
CA ASN A 29 13.18 -7.17 12.05
C ASN A 29 13.41 -6.31 10.80
N LEU A 30 14.66 -5.96 10.48
CA LEU A 30 14.98 -5.18 9.27
C LEU A 30 14.62 -5.94 7.98
N THR A 31 14.73 -7.27 7.98
CA THR A 31 14.47 -8.10 6.80
C THR A 31 12.97 -8.37 6.62
N PHE A 32 12.24 -8.59 7.71
CA PHE A 32 10.84 -9.01 7.69
C PHE A 32 9.87 -7.90 8.07
N THR A 33 10.30 -6.65 8.08
CA THR A 33 9.41 -5.50 8.15
C THR A 33 9.44 -4.70 6.85
N ALA A 34 8.27 -4.25 6.42
CA ALA A 34 8.16 -3.38 5.27
C ALA A 34 8.48 -1.94 5.66
N GLU A 35 9.23 -1.23 4.80
CA GLU A 35 9.42 0.21 4.97
C GLU A 35 8.07 0.96 4.88
N PRO A 36 7.86 2.01 5.68
CA PRO A 36 6.74 2.93 5.54
C PRO A 36 6.69 3.57 4.15
N GLY A 37 5.50 3.82 3.60
CA GLY A 37 5.37 4.58 2.37
C GLY A 37 4.09 4.34 1.57
N GLU A 38 3.95 5.13 0.51
CA GLU A 38 2.88 4.97 -0.48
C GLU A 38 3.21 3.87 -1.49
N ARG A 39 2.34 2.86 -1.56
CA ARG A 39 2.42 1.73 -2.47
C ARG A 39 1.37 1.87 -3.56
N LYS A 40 1.84 1.94 -4.80
CA LYS A 40 0.96 1.99 -5.97
C LYS A 40 0.68 0.57 -6.40
N ILE A 41 -0.52 0.09 -6.10
CA ILE A 41 -0.97 -1.22 -6.56
C ILE A 41 -1.25 -1.10 -8.07
N ARG A 42 -0.25 -1.45 -8.90
CA ARG A 42 -0.38 -1.56 -10.35
C ARG A 42 -0.45 -3.02 -10.72
N GLN A 43 -1.65 -3.50 -11.01
CA GLN A 43 -1.82 -4.91 -11.39
C GLN A 43 -1.32 -5.23 -12.81
N SER A 44 -0.95 -4.20 -13.60
CA SER A 44 -0.54 -4.36 -15.00
C SER A 44 0.81 -5.06 -15.22
N GLN A 45 1.50 -5.55 -14.18
CA GLN A 45 2.72 -6.34 -14.39
C GLN A 45 2.47 -7.83 -14.68
N ARG A 46 1.23 -8.33 -14.56
CA ARG A 46 0.92 -9.76 -14.82
C ARG A 46 0.45 -10.09 -16.24
N LEU A 47 0.06 -9.10 -17.04
CA LEU A 47 -0.09 -9.30 -18.48
C LEU A 47 1.02 -8.48 -19.13
N GLY A 48 1.83 -9.09 -19.98
CA GLY A 48 3.01 -8.50 -20.65
C GLY A 48 2.74 -7.31 -21.58
N TYR A 49 1.77 -6.46 -21.27
CA TYR A 49 1.58 -5.16 -21.86
C TYR A 49 2.62 -4.20 -21.29
N HIS A 50 3.76 -4.11 -21.98
CA HIS A 50 4.60 -2.92 -21.92
C HIS A 50 3.72 -1.70 -22.17
N VAL A 51 3.49 -0.91 -21.13
CA VAL A 51 2.72 0.34 -21.21
C VAL A 51 3.52 1.32 -22.06
N LEU A 52 3.16 1.43 -23.34
CA LEU A 52 3.65 2.44 -24.29
C LEU A 52 3.03 3.84 -24.08
N SER A 53 2.37 4.10 -22.95
CA SER A 53 1.91 5.46 -22.61
C SER A 53 2.88 6.13 -21.64
N GLY A 54 3.87 6.82 -22.21
CA GLY A 54 4.88 7.64 -21.52
C GLY A 54 4.34 8.85 -20.73
N ARG A 55 3.12 8.78 -20.19
CA ARG A 55 2.57 9.81 -19.30
C ARG A 55 2.66 9.31 -17.87
N GLN A 56 3.86 9.46 -17.28
CA GLN A 56 3.98 9.42 -15.82
C GLN A 56 3.10 10.55 -15.27
N ILE A 57 1.91 10.20 -14.77
CA ILE A 57 1.16 11.11 -13.92
C ILE A 57 2.03 11.30 -12.68
N LYS A 58 2.71 12.45 -12.60
CA LYS A 58 3.30 12.95 -11.37
C LYS A 58 2.14 13.16 -10.40
N THR A 59 1.78 12.12 -9.67
CA THR A 59 0.91 12.22 -8.50
C THR A 59 1.72 12.95 -7.43
N GLY A 60 1.86 14.28 -7.56
CA GLY A 60 2.46 15.17 -6.58
C GLY A 60 1.54 15.31 -5.38
N GLY A 61 1.22 14.20 -4.71
CA GLY A 61 0.64 14.25 -3.38
C GLY A 61 1.76 14.57 -2.41
N GLU A 62 1.63 15.68 -1.69
CA GLU A 62 2.50 16.10 -0.57
C GLU A 62 2.58 15.07 0.57
N SER A 63 1.81 13.99 0.49
CA SER A 63 1.76 12.94 1.49
C SER A 63 2.85 11.89 1.25
N GLY A 64 4.04 12.19 1.73
CA GLY A 64 4.98 11.14 2.14
C GLY A 64 5.85 10.58 1.04
N ARG A 65 7.05 10.19 1.44
CA ARG A 65 8.12 9.71 0.58
C ARG A 65 7.59 8.59 -0.34
N PRO A 66 7.89 8.63 -1.65
CA PRO A 66 7.62 7.49 -2.51
C PRO A 66 8.27 6.26 -1.88
N PHE A 67 7.55 5.14 -1.85
CA PHE A 67 8.15 3.88 -1.42
C PHE A 67 9.32 3.57 -2.36
N CYS A 68 10.55 3.67 -1.84
CA CYS A 68 11.78 3.38 -2.59
C CYS A 68 12.20 1.91 -2.46
N GLY A 69 11.50 1.14 -1.63
CA GLY A 69 11.75 -0.29 -1.45
C GLY A 69 11.38 -1.09 -2.70
N HIS A 70 12.03 -2.23 -2.88
CA HIS A 70 11.50 -3.27 -3.75
C HIS A 70 10.27 -3.87 -3.06
N ASP A 71 9.12 -3.92 -3.75
CA ASP A 71 7.94 -4.64 -3.28
C ASP A 71 8.28 -6.13 -3.19
N SER A 72 8.85 -6.55 -2.07
CA SER A 72 9.25 -7.92 -1.80
C SER A 72 8.03 -8.74 -1.38
N ILE A 73 7.00 -8.78 -2.23
CA ILE A 73 5.83 -9.67 -2.07
C ILE A 73 6.29 -11.13 -1.88
N LYS A 74 7.49 -11.47 -2.35
CA LYS A 74 8.16 -12.75 -2.09
C LYS A 74 8.34 -13.08 -0.60
N LEU A 75 8.36 -12.10 0.30
CA LEU A 75 8.46 -12.34 1.75
C LEU A 75 7.19 -12.99 2.34
N PHE A 76 6.05 -12.91 1.65
CA PHE A 76 4.85 -13.66 2.04
C PHE A 76 5.00 -15.18 1.84
N LEU A 77 5.99 -15.63 1.08
CA LEU A 77 6.24 -17.05 0.77
C LEU A 77 7.21 -17.73 1.76
N ILE A 78 7.66 -17.02 2.78
CA ILE A 78 8.60 -17.51 3.80
C ILE A 78 7.78 -18.20 4.93
N ASP A 79 8.42 -18.58 6.04
CA ASP A 79 7.74 -19.16 7.19
C ASP A 79 6.59 -18.28 7.70
N ARG A 80 5.68 -18.93 8.42
CA ARG A 80 4.41 -18.31 8.87
C ARG A 80 4.63 -17.15 9.83
N ALA A 81 5.66 -17.19 10.68
CA ALA A 81 5.91 -16.13 11.66
C ALA A 81 6.47 -14.89 10.96
N SER A 82 7.45 -15.07 10.08
CA SER A 82 8.03 -14.00 9.25
C SER A 82 6.99 -13.37 8.34
N SER A 83 6.15 -14.20 7.70
CA SER A 83 5.07 -13.72 6.81
C SER A 83 4.04 -12.87 7.57
N ARG A 84 3.69 -13.24 8.81
CA ARG A 84 2.81 -12.44 9.67
C ARG A 84 3.44 -11.12 10.10
N LEU A 85 4.72 -11.12 10.49
CA LEU A 85 5.44 -9.89 10.85
C LEU A 85 5.51 -8.92 9.65
N PHE A 86 5.80 -9.47 8.47
CA PHE A 86 5.81 -8.70 7.24
C PHE A 86 4.42 -8.18 6.88
N ALA A 87 3.37 -9.01 6.93
CA ALA A 87 1.99 -8.59 6.66
C ALA A 87 1.57 -7.41 7.56
N LYS A 88 1.85 -7.51 8.86
CA LYS A 88 1.51 -6.49 9.84
C LYS A 88 2.18 -5.15 9.53
N SER A 89 3.47 -5.16 9.20
CA SER A 89 4.21 -3.94 8.85
C SER A 89 3.88 -3.41 7.44
N TYR A 90 3.62 -4.30 6.49
CA TYR A 90 3.28 -3.95 5.11
C TYR A 90 1.90 -3.31 5.00
N TYR A 91 0.85 -3.97 5.52
CA TYR A 91 -0.52 -3.50 5.43
C TYR A 91 -0.90 -2.53 6.55
N GLY A 92 -0.47 -2.80 7.79
CA GLY A 92 -0.85 -2.03 8.98
C GLY A 92 0.27 -1.17 9.58
N GLY A 93 1.44 -1.10 8.93
CA GLY A 93 2.54 -0.27 9.38
C GLY A 93 2.20 1.22 9.34
N ARG A 94 2.81 2.00 10.23
CA ARG A 94 2.63 3.45 10.26
C ARG A 94 3.01 4.04 8.90
N GLY A 95 2.08 4.78 8.28
CA GLY A 95 2.32 5.41 6.98
C GLY A 95 2.20 4.47 5.78
N ALA A 96 1.69 3.25 5.95
CA ALA A 96 1.29 2.40 4.84
C ALA A 96 0.08 3.02 4.12
N VAL A 97 0.30 3.50 2.89
CA VAL A 97 -0.75 4.08 2.05
C VAL A 97 -0.85 3.26 0.77
N PHE A 98 -2.05 2.84 0.39
CA PHE A 98 -2.26 2.05 -0.84
C PHE A 98 -3.03 2.87 -1.88
N THR A 99 -2.39 3.16 -3.00
CA THR A 99 -3.00 3.90 -4.11
C THR A 99 -3.36 2.95 -5.25
N LEU A 100 -4.65 2.91 -5.62
CA LEU A 100 -5.21 2.03 -6.66
C LEU A 100 -5.87 2.86 -7.77
N ASN A 101 -5.86 2.34 -9.01
CA ASN A 101 -6.42 3.03 -10.17
C ASN A 101 -7.79 2.42 -10.52
N GLY A 102 -8.85 3.07 -10.05
CA GLY A 102 -10.22 2.71 -10.39
C GLY A 102 -10.83 1.65 -9.46
N ASN A 103 -12.13 1.43 -9.66
CA ASN A 103 -12.94 0.50 -8.86
C ASN A 103 -12.51 -0.95 -9.05
N PHE A 104 -12.17 -1.33 -10.28
CA PHE A 104 -11.81 -2.72 -10.60
C PHE A 104 -10.54 -3.16 -9.87
N ASP A 105 -9.46 -2.38 -9.94
CA ASP A 105 -8.21 -2.65 -9.24
C ASP A 105 -8.42 -2.72 -7.72
N CYS A 106 -9.26 -1.83 -7.18
CA CYS A 106 -9.62 -1.81 -5.77
C CYS A 106 -10.29 -3.12 -5.34
N ARG A 107 -11.38 -3.51 -6.02
CA ARG A 107 -12.13 -4.73 -5.70
C ARG A 107 -11.26 -5.96 -5.82
N ARG A 108 -10.51 -6.08 -6.91
CA ARG A 108 -9.69 -7.24 -7.17
C ARG A 108 -8.54 -7.38 -6.17
N TRP A 109 -7.83 -6.30 -5.87
CA TRP A 109 -6.78 -6.32 -4.85
C TRP A 109 -7.34 -6.76 -3.49
N LEU A 110 -8.49 -6.24 -3.08
CA LEU A 110 -9.14 -6.63 -1.82
C LEU A 110 -9.58 -8.10 -1.81
N GLN A 111 -10.09 -8.60 -2.93
CA GLN A 111 -10.45 -10.01 -3.08
C GLN A 111 -9.23 -10.94 -2.95
N ASP A 112 -8.08 -10.52 -3.49
CA ASP A 112 -6.82 -11.27 -3.41
C ASP A 112 -6.23 -11.31 -1.98
N LEU A 113 -6.65 -10.41 -1.08
CA LEU A 113 -6.23 -10.43 0.33
C LEU A 113 -6.97 -11.51 1.14
N SER A 114 -6.26 -12.16 2.05
CA SER A 114 -6.87 -13.01 3.09
C SER A 114 -7.73 -12.17 4.04
N HIS A 115 -8.67 -12.80 4.74
CA HIS A 115 -9.53 -12.11 5.70
C HIS A 115 -8.71 -11.36 6.77
N GLU A 116 -7.63 -11.97 7.28
CA GLU A 116 -6.72 -11.35 8.25
C GLU A 116 -6.03 -10.11 7.66
N HIS A 117 -5.53 -10.17 6.42
CA HIS A 117 -4.86 -9.04 5.78
C HIS A 117 -5.81 -7.93 5.39
N ARG A 118 -7.09 -8.23 5.09
CA ARG A 118 -8.10 -7.20 4.77
C ARG A 118 -8.35 -6.25 5.93
N GLN A 119 -8.09 -6.62 7.18
CA GLN A 119 -8.35 -5.74 8.32
C GLN A 119 -7.19 -4.79 8.65
N MET A 120 -6.04 -4.96 8.01
CA MET A 120 -4.81 -4.24 8.35
C MET A 120 -4.65 -2.87 7.66
N PRO A 121 -5.01 -2.68 6.37
CA PRO A 121 -4.88 -1.39 5.71
C PRO A 121 -5.68 -0.28 6.40
N GLN A 122 -5.00 0.83 6.69
CA GLN A 122 -5.61 2.00 7.33
C GLN A 122 -5.89 3.15 6.35
N ASP A 123 -5.08 3.29 5.28
CA ASP A 123 -5.21 4.34 4.27
C ASP A 123 -5.23 3.72 2.86
N ILE A 124 -6.42 3.65 2.26
CA ILE A 124 -6.64 3.20 0.88
C ILE A 124 -7.14 4.40 0.08
N ARG A 125 -6.43 4.69 -1.01
CA ARG A 125 -6.72 5.78 -1.93
C ARG A 125 -7.03 5.20 -3.29
N VAL A 126 -8.19 5.54 -3.82
CA VAL A 126 -8.62 5.07 -5.14
C VAL A 126 -8.76 6.28 -6.05
N VAL A 127 -8.06 6.23 -7.18
CA VAL A 127 -8.16 7.24 -8.23
C VAL A 127 -9.26 6.80 -9.19
N VAL A 128 -10.34 7.56 -9.28
CA VAL A 128 -11.49 7.27 -10.16
C VAL A 128 -11.74 8.43 -11.12
N SER A 129 -12.44 8.20 -12.22
CA SER A 129 -12.73 9.23 -13.22
C SER A 129 -14.04 9.99 -12.95
N THR A 130 -15.00 9.40 -12.23
CA THR A 130 -16.32 9.98 -11.99
C THR A 130 -16.75 9.90 -10.52
N VAL A 131 -17.72 10.74 -10.14
CA VAL A 131 -18.29 10.78 -8.78
C VAL A 131 -19.09 9.50 -8.50
N GLU A 132 -19.79 8.96 -9.48
CA GLU A 132 -20.56 7.72 -9.36
C GLU A 132 -19.65 6.53 -9.05
N LEU A 133 -18.50 6.45 -9.72
CA LEU A 133 -17.48 5.45 -9.41
C LEU A 133 -16.90 5.67 -8.01
N ALA A 134 -16.72 6.92 -7.60
CA ALA A 134 -16.26 7.27 -6.27
C ALA A 134 -17.24 6.76 -5.18
N ARG A 135 -18.55 6.99 -5.37
CA ARG A 135 -19.61 6.45 -4.49
C ARG A 135 -19.63 4.93 -4.49
N SER A 136 -19.54 4.29 -5.67
CA SER A 136 -19.52 2.83 -5.80
C SER A 136 -18.34 2.20 -5.07
N VAL A 137 -17.14 2.79 -5.19
CA VAL A 137 -15.94 2.35 -4.46
C VAL A 137 -16.12 2.53 -2.97
N ARG A 138 -16.64 3.69 -2.53
CA ARG A 138 -16.87 3.97 -1.11
C ARG A 138 -17.83 2.97 -0.48
N MET A 139 -19.00 2.74 -1.08
CA MET A 139 -19.95 1.75 -0.59
C MET A 139 -19.34 0.35 -0.51
N TYR A 140 -18.53 -0.02 -1.51
CA TYR A 140 -17.82 -1.30 -1.50
C TYR A 140 -16.81 -1.39 -0.34
N LEU A 141 -15.97 -0.37 -0.15
CA LEU A 141 -15.00 -0.31 0.94
C LEU A 141 -15.69 -0.36 2.31
N GLU A 142 -16.78 0.39 2.49
CA GLU A 142 -17.57 0.36 3.73
C GLU A 142 -18.17 -1.04 3.96
N SER A 143 -18.65 -1.73 2.91
CA SER A 143 -19.18 -3.08 3.03
C SER A 143 -18.14 -4.15 3.38
N VAL A 144 -16.89 -3.98 2.90
CA VAL A 144 -15.81 -4.96 3.12
C VAL A 144 -15.12 -4.76 4.47
N PHE A 145 -14.90 -3.51 4.87
CA PHE A 145 -14.11 -3.19 6.07
C PHE A 145 -14.97 -2.95 7.31
N GLY A 146 -16.29 -2.78 7.17
CA GLY A 146 -17.17 -2.43 8.29
C GLY A 146 -16.81 -1.11 8.98
N MET A 147 -15.93 -0.31 8.38
CA MET A 147 -15.39 0.92 8.92
C MET A 147 -15.51 2.05 7.90
N ARG A 148 -15.74 3.27 8.40
CA ARG A 148 -15.54 4.51 7.63
C ARG A 148 -14.04 4.67 7.35
N ILE A 149 -13.56 4.08 6.27
CA ILE A 149 -12.21 4.37 5.77
C ILE A 149 -12.14 5.86 5.45
N ALA A 150 -11.07 6.53 5.91
CA ALA A 150 -10.73 7.89 5.49
C ALA A 150 -10.31 7.89 4.01
N SER A 151 -11.26 7.61 3.12
CA SER A 151 -11.02 7.48 1.70
C SER A 151 -10.88 8.88 1.10
N LYS A 152 -9.64 9.27 0.82
CA LYS A 152 -9.37 10.44 -0.02
C LYS A 152 -9.54 10.03 -1.48
N LEU A 153 -10.77 10.08 -1.96
CA LEU A 153 -11.09 9.89 -3.38
C LEU A 153 -10.50 11.05 -4.18
N ARG A 154 -9.57 10.75 -5.08
CA ARG A 154 -9.01 11.73 -6.03
C ARG A 154 -9.63 11.47 -7.39
N VAL A 155 -10.44 12.41 -7.88
CA VAL A 155 -11.05 12.31 -9.21
C VAL A 155 -10.07 12.82 -10.26
N GLY A 156 -9.61 11.92 -11.13
CA GLY A 156 -8.60 12.20 -12.15
C GLY A 156 -9.16 12.88 -13.41
N SER A 157 -9.51 14.17 -13.34
CA SER A 157 -9.40 15.17 -14.45
C SER A 157 -9.66 16.61 -13.93
N ALA A 158 -8.79 16.99 -12.99
CA ALA A 158 -8.07 18.26 -12.78
C ALA A 158 -8.71 19.67 -12.76
N LYS A 159 -9.89 20.00 -13.31
CA LYS A 159 -10.36 21.42 -13.20
C LYS A 159 -11.84 21.65 -12.93
N LYS A 160 -12.73 20.78 -13.43
CA LYS A 160 -14.18 20.98 -13.25
C LYS A 160 -14.67 20.38 -11.94
N VAL A 161 -14.27 19.13 -11.67
CA VAL A 161 -14.74 18.37 -10.49
C VAL A 161 -14.14 18.86 -9.17
N LEU A 162 -12.95 19.48 -9.19
CA LEU A 162 -12.37 20.08 -7.97
C LEU A 162 -13.14 21.32 -7.50
N ARG A 163 -13.83 22.04 -8.40
CA ARG A 163 -14.70 23.15 -8.03
C ARG A 163 -15.94 22.61 -7.28
N ASP A 164 -16.54 21.57 -7.84
CA ASP A 164 -17.76 20.96 -7.29
C ASP A 164 -17.51 20.19 -5.96
N LEU A 165 -16.31 19.63 -5.74
CA LEU A 165 -15.96 18.91 -4.50
C LEU A 165 -15.51 19.82 -3.35
N VAL A 166 -14.92 20.98 -3.64
CA VAL A 166 -14.60 21.98 -2.61
C VAL A 166 -15.90 22.62 -2.10
N GLU A 167 -16.83 22.95 -3.00
CA GLU A 167 -18.16 23.46 -2.62
C GLU A 167 -18.97 22.47 -1.78
N TYR A 168 -18.85 21.16 -2.04
CA TYR A 168 -19.55 20.14 -1.25
C TYR A 168 -19.03 20.00 0.19
N LYS A 169 -17.71 20.15 0.40
CA LYS A 169 -17.12 20.09 1.75
C LYS A 169 -17.45 21.29 2.61
N ASP A 170 -17.58 22.47 2.01
CA ASP A 170 -17.97 23.69 2.73
C ASP A 170 -19.46 23.66 3.10
N GLN A 171 -20.31 23.00 2.30
CA GLN A 171 -21.73 22.81 2.63
C GLN A 171 -21.99 21.75 3.71
N GLU A 172 -21.26 20.63 3.73
CA GLU A 172 -21.40 19.62 4.80
C GLU A 172 -20.85 20.11 6.16
N LEU A 173 -19.83 20.98 6.17
CA LEU A 173 -19.25 21.53 7.40
C LEU A 173 -20.06 22.72 7.96
N ALA A 174 -20.77 23.48 7.13
CA ALA A 174 -21.60 24.61 7.56
C ALA A 174 -22.93 24.21 8.21
N GLY A 175 -23.40 22.98 8.00
CA GLY A 175 -24.70 22.50 8.51
C GLY A 175 -24.66 21.74 9.84
N TYR A 176 -23.48 21.56 10.46
CA TYR A 176 -23.30 20.62 11.57
C TYR A 176 -22.68 21.20 12.85
N TRP A 177 -22.67 22.53 13.01
CA TRP A 177 -22.40 23.16 14.29
C TRP A 177 -23.70 23.75 14.86
N PRO A 178 -24.30 23.15 15.91
CA PRO A 178 -25.27 23.89 16.71
C PRO A 178 -24.54 25.04 17.41
N ALA A 179 -25.18 26.22 17.41
CA ALA A 179 -24.73 27.39 18.16
C ALA A 179 -24.67 27.12 19.67
#